data_AF-A0A2D9CA78-F1
#
_entry.id   AF-A0A2D9CA78-F1
#
_cell.length_a   1.000
_cell.length_b   1.000
_cell.length_c   1.000
_cell.angle_alpha   90.00
_cell.angle_beta   90.00
_cell.angle_gamma   90.00
#
_symmetry.space_group_name_H-M   'P 1'
#
loop_
_entity.id
_entity.type
_entity.pdbx_description
1 polymer ?
#
loop_
_entity_poly.entity_id
_entity_poly.type
_entity_poly.pdbx_seq_one_letter_code
_entity_poly.pdbx_strand_id
1 'polypeptide(L)'
;MQTSQLVPLRLYEGLLDKGVCEEQARMVLPPNTMTEWYWSGSLDAFSAMCNLRCKPDTQAETREVAQQIDRKMIELFPVSWDALTEDEDD
;
A
#
# COMPACT_ATOMS: atom_id res chain seq x y z
N MET A 1 -22.95 15.65 -11.37
CA MET A 1 -22.61 14.27 -10.95
C MET A 1 -21.83 14.39 -9.66
N GLN A 2 -22.42 14.06 -8.50
CA GLN A 2 -21.63 13.97 -7.26
C GLN A 2 -20.61 12.85 -7.47
N THR A 3 -19.33 13.15 -7.27
CA THR A 3 -18.27 12.14 -7.29
C THR A 3 -18.65 11.03 -6.31
N SER A 4 -18.51 9.77 -6.73
CA SER A 4 -18.90 8.56 -5.99
C SER A 4 -18.49 8.60 -4.51
N GLN A 5 -17.34 9.19 -4.20
CA GLN A 5 -16.76 9.26 -2.85
C GLN A 5 -17.41 10.28 -1.91
N LEU A 6 -18.16 11.27 -2.42
CA LEU A 6 -18.84 12.25 -1.56
C LEU A 6 -20.01 11.64 -0.79
N VAL A 7 -20.67 10.63 -1.35
CA VAL A 7 -21.78 9.94 -0.71
C VAL A 7 -21.34 9.16 0.54
N PRO A 8 -20.35 8.26 0.48
CA PRO A 8 -19.89 7.53 1.66
C PRO A 8 -19.27 8.45 2.71
N LEU A 9 -18.60 9.54 2.32
CA LEU A 9 -18.08 10.52 3.27
C LEU A 9 -19.20 11.21 4.07
N ARG A 10 -20.24 11.71 3.37
CA ARG A 10 -21.40 12.32 4.03
C ARG A 10 -22.15 11.34 4.93
N LEU A 11 -22.21 10.07 4.53
CA LEU A 11 -22.83 9.04 5.35
C LEU A 11 -22.01 8.78 6.63
N TYR A 12 -20.69 8.71 6.52
CA TYR A 12 -19.79 8.60 7.67
C TYR A 12 -19.99 9.77 8.64
N GLU A 13 -19.92 11.01 8.16
CA GLU A 13 -20.13 12.22 8.96
C GLU A 13 -21.52 12.22 9.63
N GLY A 14 -22.58 11.88 8.87
CA GLY A 14 -23.93 11.82 9.41
C GLY A 14 -24.18 10.68 10.41
N LEU A 15 -23.35 9.62 10.42
CA LEU A 15 -23.39 8.58 11.46
C LEU A 15 -22.71 9.08 12.74
N LEU A 16 -21.59 9.80 12.62
CA LEU A 16 -20.93 10.43 13.77
C LEU A 16 -21.83 11.46 14.44
N ASP A 17 -22.51 12.30 13.66
CA ASP A 17 -23.46 13.31 14.18
C ASP A 17 -24.62 12.69 14.98
N LYS A 18 -24.96 11.43 14.70
CA LYS A 18 -26.00 10.67 15.41
C LYS A 18 -25.46 9.88 16.62
N GLY A 19 -24.17 10.01 16.94
CA GLY A 19 -23.54 9.35 18.07
C GLY A 19 -23.17 7.89 17.83
N VAL A 20 -23.10 7.44 16.57
CA VAL A 20 -22.54 6.10 16.25
C VAL A 20 -21.03 6.12 16.48
N CYS A 21 -20.48 5.05 17.05
CA CYS A 21 -19.05 4.96 17.30
C CYS A 21 -18.24 4.87 16.00
N GLU A 22 -17.02 5.41 16.04
CA GLU A 22 -16.16 5.59 14.86
C GLU A 22 -15.81 4.26 14.17
N GLU A 23 -15.62 3.19 14.94
CA GLU A 23 -15.30 1.86 14.42
C GLU A 23 -16.46 1.22 13.64
N GLN A 24 -17.70 1.58 13.97
CA GLN A 24 -18.89 1.17 13.22
C GLN A 24 -19.14 2.12 12.05
N ALA A 25 -19.00 3.42 12.26
CA ALA A 25 -19.21 4.43 11.23
C ALA A 25 -18.25 4.23 10.05
N ARG A 26 -16.97 3.95 10.30
CA ARG A 26 -15.95 3.80 9.24
C ARG A 26 -16.21 2.64 8.27
N MET A 27 -17.09 1.69 8.60
CA MET A 27 -17.42 0.55 7.72
C MET A 27 -18.07 0.98 6.41
N VAL A 28 -18.63 2.19 6.35
CA VAL A 28 -19.25 2.73 5.12
C VAL A 28 -18.23 3.41 4.19
N LEU A 29 -17.00 3.64 4.66
CA LEU A 29 -15.95 4.25 3.86
C LEU A 29 -15.42 3.25 2.82
N PRO A 30 -15.14 3.69 1.59
CA PRO A 30 -14.66 2.82 0.53
C PRO A 30 -13.23 2.34 0.80
N PRO A 31 -12.81 1.21 0.20
CA PRO A 31 -11.47 0.64 0.39
C PRO A 31 -10.32 1.49 -0.18
N ASN A 32 -10.63 2.53 -0.96
CA ASN A 32 -9.64 3.49 -1.45
C ASN A 32 -9.41 4.67 -0.49
N THR A 33 -9.85 4.55 0.77
CA THR A 33 -9.55 5.51 1.83
C THR A 33 -8.07 5.42 2.17
N MET A 34 -7.36 6.55 2.14
CA MET A 34 -5.94 6.61 2.46
C MET A 34 -5.70 6.23 3.93
N THR A 35 -4.63 5.47 4.16
CA THR A 35 -4.19 5.04 5.50
C THR A 35 -2.68 5.14 5.58
N GLU A 36 -2.17 5.27 6.80
CA GLU A 36 -0.74 5.29 7.10
C GLU A 36 -0.36 4.08 7.97
N TRP A 37 0.87 3.59 7.84
CA TRP A 37 1.40 2.52 8.67
C TRP A 37 2.92 2.62 8.74
N TYR A 38 3.47 2.15 9.85
CA TYR A 38 4.90 1.90 9.97
C TYR A 38 5.18 0.46 9.59
N TRP A 39 6.18 0.24 8.75
CA TRP A 39 6.57 -1.09 8.30
C TRP A 39 8.06 -1.31 8.51
N SER A 40 8.38 -2.34 9.29
CA SER A 40 9.75 -2.80 9.55
C SER A 40 9.88 -4.25 9.07
N GLY A 41 11.05 -4.59 8.52
CA GLY A 41 11.34 -5.92 7.98
C GLY A 41 12.84 -6.11 7.75
N SER A 42 13.26 -7.35 7.48
CA SER A 42 14.62 -7.64 7.02
C SER A 42 14.80 -7.28 5.55
N LEU A 43 16.06 -7.10 5.12
CA LEU A 43 16.39 -6.84 3.72
C LEU A 43 15.83 -7.94 2.79
N ASP A 44 15.99 -9.21 3.19
CA ASP A 44 15.47 -10.39 2.50
C ASP A 44 13.93 -10.40 2.38
N ALA A 45 13.22 -9.97 3.42
CA ALA A 45 11.75 -9.88 3.35
C ALA A 45 11.30 -8.79 2.36
N PHE A 46 12.04 -7.68 2.29
CA PHE A 46 11.75 -6.61 1.34
C PHE A 46 12.10 -7.01 -0.10
N SER A 47 13.22 -7.71 -0.35
CA SER A 47 13.57 -8.19 -1.68
C SER A 47 12.54 -9.19 -2.19
N ALA A 48 12.15 -10.18 -1.38
CA ALA A 48 11.09 -11.13 -1.74
C ALA A 48 9.76 -10.43 -2.04
N MET A 49 9.41 -9.38 -1.28
CA MET A 49 8.22 -8.58 -1.56
C MET A 49 8.33 -7.82 -2.88
N CYS A 50 9.45 -7.15 -3.15
CA CYS A 50 9.68 -6.45 -4.41
C CYS A 50 9.68 -7.40 -5.61
N ASN A 51 10.30 -8.58 -5.51
CA ASN A 51 10.28 -9.60 -6.56
C ASN A 51 8.86 -10.05 -6.90
N LEU A 52 7.94 -10.09 -5.93
CA LEU A 52 6.53 -10.41 -6.18
C LEU A 52 5.71 -9.21 -6.67
N ARG A 53 5.96 -7.99 -6.17
CA ARG A 53 5.10 -6.82 -6.36
C ARG A 53 5.55 -5.89 -7.49
N CYS A 54 6.78 -6.01 -7.98
CA CYS A 54 7.27 -5.26 -9.14
C CYS A 54 6.80 -5.86 -10.48
N LYS A 55 6.25 -7.09 -10.46
CA LYS A 55 5.78 -7.79 -11.66
C LYS A 55 4.62 -7.05 -12.37
N PRO A 56 4.48 -7.14 -13.70
CA PRO A 56 3.48 -6.40 -14.46
C PRO A 56 2.03 -6.87 -14.22
N ASP A 57 1.84 -8.11 -13.80
CA ASP A 57 0.54 -8.73 -13.47
C ASP A 57 -0.02 -8.28 -12.11
N THR A 58 0.79 -7.61 -11.30
CA THR A 58 0.36 -7.05 -10.01
C THR A 58 -0.47 -5.79 -10.18
N GLN A 59 -1.29 -5.48 -9.17
CA GLN A 59 -2.07 -4.25 -9.14
C GLN A 59 -1.14 -3.02 -9.16
N ALA A 60 -1.48 -2.00 -9.96
CA ALA A 60 -0.61 -0.85 -10.20
C ALA A 60 -0.27 -0.07 -8.92
N GLU A 61 -1.24 0.13 -8.02
CA GLU A 61 -1.05 0.89 -6.79
C GLU A 61 -0.04 0.22 -5.85
N THR A 62 -0.07 -1.11 -5.71
CA THR A 62 0.92 -1.81 -4.88
C THR A 62 2.29 -1.86 -5.55
N ARG A 63 2.34 -1.89 -6.88
CA ARG A 63 3.59 -1.88 -7.63
C ARG A 63 4.32 -0.54 -7.47
N GLU A 64 3.60 0.57 -7.46
CA GLU A 64 4.18 1.90 -7.21
C GLU A 64 4.90 1.94 -5.85
N VAL A 65 4.28 1.41 -4.79
CA VAL A 65 4.90 1.32 -3.46
C VAL A 65 6.15 0.43 -3.50
N ALA A 66 6.09 -0.73 -4.16
CA ALA A 66 7.22 -1.64 -4.28
C ALA A 66 8.40 -1.02 -5.05
N GLN A 67 8.13 -0.28 -6.13
CA GLN A 67 9.16 0.42 -6.91
C GLN A 67 9.86 1.53 -6.10
N GLN A 68 9.14 2.21 -5.21
CA GLN A 68 9.75 3.21 -4.34
C GLN A 68 10.65 2.56 -3.29
N ILE A 69 10.24 1.41 -2.75
CA ILE A 69 11.07 0.61 -1.83
C ILE A 69 12.33 0.13 -2.56
N ASP A 70 12.16 -0.47 -3.74
CA ASP A 70 13.26 -0.96 -4.57
C ASP A 70 14.33 0.12 -4.83
N ARG A 71 13.91 1.29 -5.33
CA ARG A 71 14.83 2.42 -5.54
C ARG A 71 15.57 2.84 -4.27
N LYS A 72 14.87 2.88 -3.13
CA LYS A 72 15.49 3.26 -1.85
C LYS A 72 16.45 2.20 -1.33
N MET A 73 16.18 0.92 -1.56
CA MET A 73 17.05 -0.16 -1.15
C MET A 73 18.30 -0.25 -2.02
N ILE A 74 18.21 0.01 -3.33
CA ILE A 74 19.37 0.15 -4.22
C ILE A 74 20.31 1.28 -3.74
N GLU A 75 19.74 2.42 -3.30
CA GLU A 75 20.53 3.55 -2.78
C GLU A 75 21.26 3.21 -1.47
N LEU A 76 20.63 2.44 -0.56
CA LEU A 76 21.17 2.15 0.77
C LEU A 76 22.06 0.90 0.82
N PHE A 77 21.70 -0.14 0.07
CA PHE A 77 22.31 -1.47 0.13
C PHE A 77 22.59 -2.04 -1.27
N PRO A 78 23.29 -1.31 -2.16
CA PRO A 78 23.38 -1.66 -3.59
C PRO A 78 23.87 -3.08 -3.84
N VAL A 79 24.95 -3.51 -3.16
CA VAL A 79 25.55 -4.84 -3.38
C VAL A 79 24.64 -5.98 -2.92
N SER A 80 24.05 -5.84 -1.73
CA SER A 80 23.19 -6.88 -1.18
C SER A 80 21.83 -6.91 -1.87
N TRP A 81 21.33 -5.76 -2.31
CA TRP A 81 20.05 -5.68 -3.00
C TRP A 81 20.13 -6.32 -4.38
N ASP A 82 21.14 -5.97 -5.17
CA ASP A 82 21.42 -6.56 -6.49
C ASP A 82 21.43 -8.10 -6.41
N ALA A 83 22.21 -8.67 -5.49
CA ALA A 83 22.30 -10.11 -5.27
C ALA A 83 21.00 -10.79 -4.77
N LEU A 84 20.04 -10.03 -4.24
CA LEU A 84 18.75 -10.55 -3.74
C LEU A 84 17.61 -10.35 -4.75
N THR A 85 17.79 -9.46 -5.73
CA THR A 85 16.79 -9.13 -6.75
C THR A 85 17.17 -9.59 -8.16
N GLU A 86 18.40 -10.04 -8.38
CA GLU A 86 18.78 -10.77 -9.59
C GLU A 86 17.89 -12.02 -9.73
N ASP A 87 17.13 -12.08 -10.82
CA ASP A 87 16.36 -13.25 -11.20
C ASP A 87 17.32 -14.43 -11.40
N GLU A 88 17.04 -15.57 -10.76
CA GLU A 88 17.59 -16.88 -11.15
C GLU A 88 17.03 -17.25 -12.55
N ASP A 89 17.46 -16.53 -13.59
CA ASP A 89 17.36 -16.98 -14.99
C ASP A 89 18.66 -17.73 -15.33
N ASP A 90 18.83 -18.90 -14.70
CA ASP A 90 19.65 -20.03 -15.17
C ASP A 90 18.75 -21.27 -15.33
#